data_AF-A0A2N6DM67-F1
#
_entry.id   AF-A0A2N6DM67-F1
#
_cell.length_a   1.000
_cell.length_b   1.000
_cell.length_c   1.000
_cell.angle_alpha   90.00
_cell.angle_beta   90.00
_cell.angle_gamma   90.00
#
_symmetry.space_group_name_H-M   'P 1'
#
loop_
_entity.id
_entity.type
_entity.pdbx_description
1 polymer ?
#
loop_
_entity_poly.entity_id
_entity_poly.type
_entity_poly.pdbx_seq_one_letter_code
_entity_poly.pdbx_strand_id
1 'polypeptide(L)'
;MIAAAEQLLAESDDQTKIIPGHGPLADKAQLAAYRTMLVTAHGRLRTLKEQGKTVEEAVAAKPLADLEKEWGDGLFTGDRWIEIIYPGVY
;
A
#
# COMPACT_ATOMS: atom_id res chain seq x y z
N MET A 1 2.92 2.92 8.35
CA MET A 1 3.62 2.18 7.27
C MET A 1 4.37 3.10 6.32
N ILE A 2 3.73 4.10 5.68
CA ILE A 2 4.40 5.02 4.74
C ILE A 2 5.64 5.68 5.36
N ALA A 3 5.49 6.37 6.49
CA ALA A 3 6.60 7.05 7.17
C ALA A 3 7.75 6.11 7.56
N ALA A 4 7.42 4.88 7.99
CA ALA A 4 8.43 3.88 8.32
C ALA A 4 9.21 3.43 7.07
N ALA A 5 8.53 3.23 5.94
CA ALA A 5 9.19 2.89 4.67
C ALA A 5 10.08 4.03 4.18
N GLU A 6 9.67 5.29 4.36
CA GLU A 6 10.49 6.47 4.06
C GLU A 6 11.73 6.55 4.93
N GLN A 7 11.61 6.31 6.23
CA GLN A 7 12.74 6.26 7.14
C GLN A 7 13.73 5.15 6.75
N LEU A 8 13.23 3.94 6.49
CA LEU A 8 14.07 2.83 6.04
C LEU A 8 14.78 3.13 4.72
N LEU A 9 14.12 3.82 3.78
CA LEU A 9 14.74 4.24 2.51
C LEU A 9 15.86 5.27 2.72
N ALA A 10 15.70 6.17 3.70
CA ALA A 10 16.72 7.16 4.05
C ALA A 10 17.95 6.52 4.71
N GLU A 11 17.76 5.42 5.44
CA GLU A 11 18.82 4.67 6.11
C GLU A 11 19.48 3.61 5.20
N SER A 12 18.82 3.21 4.11
CA SER A 12 19.31 2.18 3.18
C SER A 12 20.21 2.74 2.08
N ASP A 13 21.18 1.94 1.65
CA ASP A 13 21.99 2.15 0.45
C ASP A 13 21.79 1.00 -0.57
N ASP A 14 22.57 0.99 -1.64
CA ASP A 14 22.46 -0.01 -2.71
C ASP A 14 23.02 -1.40 -2.30
N GLN A 15 23.74 -1.48 -1.19
CA GLN A 15 24.25 -2.75 -0.64
C GLN A 15 23.30 -3.35 0.41
N THR A 16 22.37 -2.55 0.92
CA THR A 16 21.40 -2.94 1.94
C THR A 16 20.51 -4.08 1.45
N LYS A 17 20.37 -5.12 2.29
CA LYS A 17 19.47 -6.26 2.05
C LYS A 17 18.34 -6.23 3.06
N ILE A 18 17.12 -6.40 2.58
CA ILE A 18 15.90 -6.30 3.38
C ILE A 18 15.27 -7.69 3.45
N ILE A 19 15.14 -8.22 4.67
CA ILE A 19 14.47 -9.49 4.92
C ILE A 19 13.02 -9.16 5.30
N PRO A 20 12.04 -9.34 4.38
CA PRO A 20 10.64 -9.11 4.72
C PRO A 20 10.12 -10.22 5.63
N GLY A 21 9.00 -9.96 6.32
CA GLY A 21 8.30 -11.01 7.06
C GLY A 21 7.75 -12.12 6.16
N HIS A 22 7.47 -11.81 4.89
CA HIS A 22 7.01 -12.76 3.87
C HIS A 22 7.64 -12.45 2.51
N GLY A 23 7.86 -13.47 1.70
CA GLY A 23 8.43 -13.35 0.36
C GLY A 23 9.96 -13.47 0.32
N PRO A 24 10.56 -13.26 -0.86
CA PRO A 24 12.00 -13.38 -1.06
C PRO A 24 12.76 -12.19 -0.44
N LEU A 25 14.10 -12.33 -0.36
CA LEU A 25 14.99 -11.23 0.02
C LEU A 25 14.77 -10.03 -0.92
N ALA A 26 14.63 -8.84 -0.34
CA ALA A 26 14.37 -7.61 -1.06
C ALA A 26 15.58 -6.66 -1.06
N ASP A 27 15.60 -5.75 -2.02
CA ASP A 27 16.53 -4.64 -2.11
C ASP A 27 15.85 -3.27 -1.87
N LYS A 28 16.67 -2.21 -1.90
CA LYS A 28 16.19 -0.83 -1.71
C LYS A 28 15.17 -0.39 -2.77
N ALA A 29 15.29 -0.86 -4.02
CA ALA A 29 14.36 -0.51 -5.09
C ALA A 29 12.98 -1.12 -4.83
N GLN A 30 12.93 -2.36 -4.34
CA GLN A 30 11.70 -3.03 -3.95
C GLN A 30 11.04 -2.34 -2.74
N LEU A 31 11.81 -1.85 -1.77
CA LEU A 31 11.29 -1.03 -0.67
C LEU A 31 10.69 0.30 -1.20
N ALA A 32 11.32 0.92 -2.19
CA ALA A 32 10.81 2.14 -2.81
C ALA A 32 9.51 1.89 -3.58
N ALA A 33 9.40 0.76 -4.30
CA ALA A 33 8.18 0.33 -4.95
C ALA A 33 7.05 0.09 -3.93
N TYR A 34 7.34 -0.58 -2.82
CA TYR A 34 6.39 -0.79 -1.72
C TYR A 34 5.90 0.54 -1.12
N ARG A 35 6.81 1.49 -0.83
CA ARG A 35 6.43 2.83 -0.35
C ARG A 35 5.53 3.55 -1.36
N THR A 36 5.85 3.46 -2.65
CA THR A 36 5.07 4.09 -3.72
C THR A 36 3.66 3.50 -3.81
N MET A 37 3.53 2.18 -3.69
CA MET A 37 2.23 1.51 -3.62
C MET A 37 1.42 2.01 -2.43
N LEU A 38 2.00 2.06 -1.23
CA LEU A 38 1.30 2.54 -0.02
C LEU A 38 0.80 3.99 -0.17
N VAL A 39 1.62 4.88 -0.69
CA VAL A 39 1.24 6.29 -0.91
C VAL A 39 0.14 6.41 -1.95
N THR A 40 0.24 5.65 -3.04
CA THR A 40 -0.78 5.64 -4.09
C THR A 40 -2.11 5.15 -3.55
N ALA A 41 -2.12 4.04 -2.82
CA ALA A 41 -3.32 3.50 -2.21
C ALA A 41 -3.94 4.49 -1.22
N HIS A 42 -3.13 5.04 -0.30
CA HIS A 42 -3.60 6.04 0.68
C HIS A 42 -4.20 7.27 -0.01
N GLY A 43 -3.52 7.82 -1.02
CA GLY A 43 -3.99 8.99 -1.75
C GLY A 43 -5.34 8.74 -2.41
N ARG A 44 -5.52 7.60 -3.09
CA ARG A 44 -6.78 7.25 -3.74
C ARG A 44 -7.92 7.05 -2.73
N LEU A 45 -7.66 6.37 -1.61
CA LEU A 45 -8.66 6.18 -0.56
C LEU A 45 -9.03 7.50 0.12
N ARG A 46 -8.04 8.38 0.37
CA ARG A 46 -8.29 9.70 0.96
C ARG A 46 -9.18 10.55 0.05
N THR A 47 -8.92 10.56 -1.26
CA THR A 47 -9.79 11.25 -2.23
C THR A 47 -11.24 10.77 -2.16
N LEU A 48 -11.48 9.47 -2.04
CA LEU A 48 -12.84 8.93 -1.89
C LEU A 48 -13.48 9.38 -0.56
N LYS A 49 -12.69 9.47 0.50
CA LYS A 49 -13.15 9.93 1.82
C LYS A 49 -13.50 11.41 1.82
N GLU A 50 -12.68 12.24 1.17
CA GLU A 50 -12.94 13.67 0.95
C GLU A 50 -14.21 13.89 0.11
N GLN A 51 -14.56 12.95 -0.76
CA GLN A 51 -15.82 12.94 -1.51
C GLN A 51 -17.02 12.47 -0.67
N GLY A 52 -16.83 12.12 0.60
CA GLY A 52 -17.89 11.66 1.50
C GLY A 52 -18.33 10.21 1.28
N LYS A 53 -17.55 9.42 0.53
CA LYS A 53 -17.94 8.03 0.21
C LYS A 53 -17.85 7.11 1.42
N THR A 54 -18.79 6.18 1.53
CA THR A 54 -18.75 5.10 2.53
C THR A 54 -17.69 4.06 2.16
N VAL A 55 -17.43 3.12 3.07
CA VAL A 55 -16.50 2.01 2.81
C VAL A 55 -17.00 1.11 1.68
N GLU A 56 -18.31 0.87 1.61
CA GLU A 56 -18.95 0.07 0.57
C GLU A 56 -18.80 0.72 -0.81
N GLU A 57 -18.98 2.05 -0.88
CA GLU A 57 -18.79 2.82 -2.10
C GLU A 57 -17.32 2.88 -2.53
N ALA A 58 -16.39 2.89 -1.57
CA ALA A 58 -14.97 2.84 -1.85
C ALA A 58 -14.54 1.48 -2.41
N VAL A 59 -15.05 0.38 -1.86
CA VAL A 59 -14.84 -0.98 -2.39
C VAL A 59 -15.42 -1.10 -3.82
N ALA A 60 -16.65 -0.64 -4.02
CA ALA A 60 -17.32 -0.68 -5.32
C ALA A 60 -16.59 0.13 -6.41
N ALA A 61 -15.87 1.19 -6.02
CA ALA A 61 -15.10 2.01 -6.94
C ALA A 61 -13.80 1.33 -7.45
N LYS A 62 -13.38 0.20 -6.85
CA LYS A 62 -12.18 -0.56 -7.21
C LYS A 62 -10.92 0.32 -7.42
N PRO A 63 -10.60 1.23 -6.48
CA PRO A 63 -9.55 2.24 -6.69
C PRO A 63 -8.14 1.68 -6.78
N LEU A 64 -7.93 0.39 -6.46
CA LEU A 64 -6.62 -0.25 -6.40
C LEU A 64 -6.42 -1.34 -7.47
N ALA A 65 -7.36 -1.51 -8.41
CA ALA A 65 -7.36 -2.62 -9.36
C ALA A 65 -6.06 -2.74 -10.20
N ASP A 66 -5.42 -1.62 -10.54
CA ASP A 66 -4.12 -1.61 -11.22
C ASP A 66 -2.96 -2.06 -10.33
N LEU A 67 -3.04 -1.82 -9.02
CA LEU A 67 -2.04 -2.26 -8.04
C LEU A 67 -2.18 -3.75 -7.74
N GLU A 68 -3.39 -4.32 -7.84
CA GLU A 68 -3.64 -5.74 -7.57
C GLU A 68 -2.83 -6.69 -8.47
N LYS A 69 -2.45 -6.25 -9.68
CA LYS A 69 -1.62 -7.06 -10.58
C LYS A 69 -0.27 -7.45 -9.97
N GLU A 70 0.31 -6.57 -9.15
CA GLU A 70 1.62 -6.79 -8.52
C GLU A 70 1.49 -7.06 -7.01
N TRP A 71 0.44 -6.55 -6.36
CA TRP A 71 0.29 -6.55 -4.91
C TRP A 71 -0.92 -7.36 -4.42
N GLY A 72 -1.68 -7.98 -5.33
CA GLY A 72 -2.96 -8.66 -5.03
C GLY A 72 -2.84 -10.10 -4.55
N ASP A 73 -1.66 -10.72 -4.61
CA ASP A 73 -1.43 -12.13 -4.23
C ASP A 73 -1.30 -12.35 -2.71
N GLY A 74 -1.73 -11.38 -1.91
CA GLY A 74 -1.66 -11.41 -0.44
C GLY A 74 -2.77 -12.22 0.23
N LEU A 75 -2.76 -12.23 1.56
CA LEU A 75 -3.77 -12.91 2.38
C LEU A 75 -5.19 -12.33 2.20
N PHE A 76 -5.29 -11.02 1.92
CA PHE A 76 -6.56 -10.33 1.75
C PHE A 76 -6.79 -9.99 0.27
N THR A 77 -8.03 -10.16 -0.18
CA THR A 77 -8.47 -9.55 -1.44
C THR A 77 -8.37 -8.02 -1.35
N GLY A 78 -8.30 -7.34 -2.50
CA GLY A 78 -8.28 -5.88 -2.54
C GLY A 78 -9.49 -5.26 -1.83
N ASP A 79 -10.68 -5.83 -2.02
CA ASP A 79 -11.91 -5.40 -1.34
C ASP A 79 -11.78 -5.51 0.18
N ARG A 80 -11.33 -6.66 0.68
CA ARG A 80 -11.16 -6.87 2.12
C ARG A 80 -10.10 -5.95 2.71
N TRP A 81 -9.04 -5.68 1.95
CA TRP A 81 -8.01 -4.74 2.38
C TRP A 81 -8.55 -3.30 2.48
N ILE A 82 -9.34 -2.86 1.50
CA ILE A 82 -10.02 -1.55 1.54
C ILE A 82 -10.94 -1.46 2.76
N GLU A 83 -11.76 -2.48 3.03
CA GLU A 83 -12.65 -2.52 4.20
C GLU A 83 -11.93 -2.29 5.53
N ILE A 84 -10.73 -2.87 5.68
CA ILE A 84 -9.92 -2.77 6.90
C ILE A 84 -9.26 -1.39 7.02
N ILE A 85 -8.73 -0.87 5.92
CA ILE A 85 -7.87 0.34 5.96
C ILE A 85 -8.67 1.63 5.87
N TYR A 86 -9.74 1.65 5.06
CA TYR A 86 -10.53 2.86 4.78
C TYR A 86 -11.01 3.62 6.03
N PRO A 87 -11.46 2.96 7.13
CA PRO A 87 -11.83 3.67 8.37
C PRO A 87 -10.70 4.52 8.96
N GLY A 88 -9.45 4.06 8.84
CA GLY A 88 -8.25 4.72 9.38
C GLY A 88 -7.61 5.76 8.45
N VAL A 89 -8.11 5.94 7.23
CA VAL A 89 -7.63 6.97 6.30
C VAL A 89 -8.12 8.35 6.75
N TYR A 90 -7.21 9.33 6.72
CA TYR A 90 -7.40 10.74 7.09
C TYR A 90 -6.79 11.69 6.04
#